data_AF-A0A3B8R5Z2-F1
#
_entry.id   AF-A0A3B8R5Z2-F1
#
_cell.length_a   1.000
_cell.length_b   1.000
_cell.length_c   1.000
_cell.angle_alpha   90.00
_cell.angle_beta   90.00
_cell.angle_gamma   90.00
#
_symmetry.space_group_name_H-M   'P 1'
#
loop_
_entity.id
_entity.type
_entity.pdbx_description
1 polymer ?
#
loop_
_entity_poly.entity_id
_entity_poly.type
_entity_poly.pdbx_seq_one_letter_code
_entity_poly.pdbx_strand_id
1 'polypeptide(L)'
;WRVTAPRTGLRRLAVYIALLTLGPLLLVLGLSITIYVFSLPYLSNLAGSQWGLWILPFLTSAAMYTLAYWVIPNALVNWRHALLGGLGVAVIFEVARFGFALVMTYSDMAVVYGAFAVLPGLLLWIYISWLIILAGAELVAEIGGRE
;
A
#
# COMPACT_ATOMS: atom_id res chain seq x y z
N TRP A 1 12.39 -15.51 -10.10
CA TRP A 1 13.68 -15.19 -10.76
C TRP A 1 14.13 -16.23 -11.81
N ARG A 2 13.21 -16.90 -12.52
CA ARG A 2 13.53 -17.80 -13.66
C ARG A 2 12.43 -17.76 -14.70
N VAL A 3 12.42 -16.74 -15.57
CA VAL A 3 11.54 -16.72 -16.75
C VAL A 3 12.36 -16.34 -17.98
N THR A 4 12.37 -17.25 -18.95
CA THR A 4 13.21 -17.30 -20.16
C THR A 4 12.44 -16.91 -21.44
N ALA A 5 11.46 -16.00 -21.37
CA ALA A 5 10.71 -15.57 -22.55
C ALA A 5 10.42 -14.06 -22.56
N PRO A 6 10.97 -13.29 -23.51
CA PRO A 6 10.61 -11.89 -23.71
C PRO A 6 9.20 -11.80 -24.28
N ARG A 7 8.26 -11.21 -23.53
CA ARG A 7 6.87 -11.01 -23.97
C ARG A 7 6.79 -9.79 -24.90
N THR A 8 6.11 -9.97 -26.04
CA THR A 8 5.96 -9.05 -27.18
C THR A 8 5.56 -7.62 -26.79
N GLY A 9 6.18 -6.63 -27.45
CA GLY A 9 6.08 -5.19 -27.12
C GLY A 9 4.66 -4.61 -27.14
N LEU A 10 3.79 -5.08 -28.04
CA LEU A 10 2.40 -4.61 -28.13
C LEU A 10 1.58 -4.93 -26.87
N ARG A 11 1.79 -6.13 -26.29
CA ARG A 11 1.12 -6.53 -25.04
C ARG A 11 1.59 -5.67 -23.87
N ARG A 12 2.86 -5.28 -23.86
CA ARG A 12 3.44 -4.38 -22.86
C ARG A 12 2.81 -2.98 -22.96
N LEU A 13 2.59 -2.50 -24.17
CA LEU A 13 1.97 -1.20 -24.46
C LEU A 13 0.48 -1.18 -24.10
N ALA A 14 -0.26 -2.24 -24.44
CA ALA A 14 -1.66 -2.40 -24.03
C ALA A 14 -1.83 -2.44 -22.50
N VAL A 15 -0.94 -3.16 -21.81
CA VAL A 15 -0.93 -3.18 -20.33
C VAL A 15 -0.59 -1.80 -19.76
N TYR A 16 0.34 -1.05 -20.37
CA TYR A 16 0.69 0.30 -19.94
C TYR A 16 -0.45 1.30 -20.13
N ILE A 17 -1.12 1.26 -21.30
CA ILE A 17 -2.29 2.12 -21.57
C ILE A 17 -3.45 1.76 -20.65
N ALA A 18 -3.69 0.47 -20.44
CA ALA A 18 -4.71 0.02 -19.50
C ALA A 18 -4.40 0.52 -18.08
N LEU A 19 -3.16 0.44 -17.61
CA LEU A 19 -2.75 1.03 -16.32
C LEU A 19 -2.94 2.55 -16.27
N LEU A 20 -2.64 3.24 -17.36
CA LEU A 20 -2.73 4.70 -17.45
C LEU A 20 -4.17 5.21 -17.43
N THR A 21 -5.14 4.43 -17.92
CA THR A 21 -6.57 4.80 -17.92
C THR A 21 -7.34 4.20 -16.75
N LEU A 22 -7.10 2.93 -16.41
CA LEU A 22 -7.72 2.28 -15.25
C LEU A 22 -7.19 2.85 -13.94
N GLY A 23 -5.92 3.28 -13.87
CA GLY A 23 -5.33 3.85 -12.66
C GLY A 23 -6.12 5.04 -12.12
N PRO A 24 -6.30 6.13 -12.89
CA PRO A 24 -7.11 7.28 -12.48
C PRO A 24 -8.57 6.92 -12.20
N LEU A 25 -9.16 6.04 -13.01
CA LEU A 25 -10.57 5.67 -12.87
C LEU A 25 -10.81 4.88 -11.58
N LEU A 26 -9.92 3.96 -11.23
CA LEU A 26 -9.93 3.23 -9.96
C LEU A 26 -9.69 4.17 -8.77
N LEU A 27 -8.82 5.17 -8.90
CA LEU A 27 -8.62 6.19 -7.85
C LEU A 27 -9.89 7.00 -7.57
N VAL A 28 -10.57 7.46 -8.62
CA VAL A 28 -11.83 8.21 -8.50
C VAL A 28 -12.93 7.35 -7.85
N LEU A 29 -13.04 6.09 -8.27
CA LEU A 29 -13.99 5.15 -7.68
C LEU A 29 -13.67 4.86 -6.21
N GLY A 30 -12.41 4.63 -5.88
CA GLY A 30 -11.96 4.39 -4.51
C GLY A 30 -12.22 5.58 -3.59
N LEU A 31 -11.95 6.80 -4.04
CA LEU A 31 -12.28 8.03 -3.31
C LEU A 31 -13.78 8.16 -3.08
N SER A 32 -14.60 7.91 -4.11
CA SER A 32 -16.06 7.99 -4.02
C SER A 32 -16.62 7.01 -2.99
N ILE A 33 -16.13 5.76 -2.99
CA ILE A 33 -16.51 4.73 -2.00
C ILE A 33 -16.10 5.18 -0.60
N THR A 34 -14.88 5.69 -0.45
CA THR A 34 -14.37 6.17 0.85
C THR A 34 -15.27 7.27 1.41
N ILE A 35 -15.60 8.29 0.61
CA ILE A 35 -16.51 9.38 0.99
C ILE A 35 -17.87 8.84 1.44
N TYR A 36 -18.43 7.87 0.71
CA TYR A 36 -19.73 7.28 1.04
C TYR A 36 -19.70 6.47 2.35
N VAL A 37 -18.66 5.66 2.55
CA VAL A 37 -18.48 4.86 3.77
C VAL A 37 -18.32 5.74 5.00
N PHE A 38 -17.59 6.86 4.90
CA PHE A 38 -17.45 7.83 5.99
C PHE A 38 -18.72 8.65 6.26
N SER A 39 -19.63 8.76 5.29
CA SER A 39 -20.93 9.43 5.45
C SER A 39 -21.95 8.60 6.25
N LEU A 40 -21.70 7.29 6.44
CA LEU A 40 -22.60 6.42 7.20
C LEU A 40 -22.60 6.80 8.70
N PRO A 41 -23.78 7.03 9.32
CA PRO A 41 -23.89 7.58 10.68
C PRO A 41 -23.32 6.68 11.78
N TYR A 42 -23.24 5.36 11.55
CA TYR A 42 -22.61 4.43 12.49
C TYR A 42 -21.08 4.51 12.44
N LEU A 43 -20.51 4.68 11.25
CA LEU A 43 -19.06 4.80 11.06
C LEU A 43 -18.55 6.21 11.38
N SER A 44 -19.35 7.25 11.17
CA SER A 44 -19.00 8.62 11.55
C SER A 44 -18.90 8.79 13.07
N ASN A 45 -19.75 8.13 13.85
CA ASN A 45 -19.67 8.13 15.32
C ASN A 45 -18.43 7.38 15.83
N LEU A 46 -18.10 6.24 15.21
CA LEU A 46 -16.88 5.50 15.54
C LEU A 46 -15.63 6.29 15.14
N ALA A 47 -15.60 6.87 13.94
CA ALA A 47 -14.52 7.72 13.44
C ALA A 47 -14.41 9.06 14.18
N GLY A 48 -15.50 9.57 14.77
CA GLY A 48 -15.48 10.77 15.63
C GLY A 48 -14.89 10.51 17.01
N SER A 49 -14.78 9.25 17.43
CA SER A 49 -14.08 8.88 18.66
C SER A 49 -12.56 8.93 18.46
N GLN A 50 -11.82 9.43 19.44
CA GLN A 50 -10.35 9.51 19.41
C GLN A 50 -9.69 8.15 19.11
N TRP A 51 -10.34 7.04 19.47
CA TRP A 51 -9.83 5.68 19.28
C TRP A 51 -10.13 5.17 17.87
N GLY A 52 -11.30 5.50 17.31
CA GLY A 52 -11.65 5.13 15.94
C GLY A 52 -10.76 5.79 14.91
N LEU A 53 -10.25 7.01 15.16
CA LEU A 53 -9.29 7.67 14.27
C LEU A 53 -7.96 6.90 14.10
N TRP A 54 -7.61 6.01 15.03
CA TRP A 54 -6.40 5.19 14.94
C TRP A 54 -6.72 3.76 14.51
N ILE A 55 -7.78 3.17 15.05
CA ILE A 55 -8.13 1.76 14.83
C ILE A 55 -8.72 1.52 13.43
N LEU A 56 -9.58 2.41 12.94
CA LEU A 56 -10.22 2.24 11.64
C LEU A 56 -9.19 2.23 10.50
N PRO A 57 -8.29 3.24 10.40
CA PRO A 57 -7.27 3.26 9.36
C PRO A 57 -6.36 2.03 9.41
N PHE A 58 -5.94 1.63 10.62
CA PHE A 58 -5.10 0.45 10.80
C PHE A 58 -5.79 -0.83 10.30
N LEU A 59 -7.05 -1.06 10.68
CA LEU A 59 -7.82 -2.23 10.23
C LEU A 59 -8.04 -2.21 8.71
N THR A 60 -8.33 -1.04 8.14
CA THR A 60 -8.51 -0.92 6.68
C THR A 60 -7.21 -1.21 5.93
N SER A 61 -6.08 -0.68 6.39
CA SER A 61 -4.76 -0.96 5.83
C SER A 61 -4.40 -2.44 5.94
N ALA A 62 -4.61 -3.05 7.11
CA ALA A 62 -4.37 -4.48 7.34
C ALA A 62 -5.23 -5.36 6.41
N ALA A 63 -6.51 -5.03 6.26
CA ALA A 63 -7.38 -5.73 5.32
C ALA A 63 -6.91 -5.56 3.87
N MET A 64 -6.49 -4.35 3.48
CA MET A 64 -6.01 -4.06 2.14
C MET A 64 -4.72 -4.80 1.79
N TYR A 65 -3.73 -4.83 2.70
CA TYR A 65 -2.51 -5.62 2.49
C TYR A 65 -2.76 -7.12 2.49
N THR A 66 -3.63 -7.61 3.37
CA THR A 66 -4.05 -9.03 3.40
C THR A 66 -4.68 -9.43 2.07
N LEU A 67 -5.62 -8.62 1.55
CA LEU A 67 -6.27 -8.86 0.27
C LEU A 67 -5.27 -8.78 -0.89
N ALA A 68 -4.36 -7.80 -0.87
CA ALA A 68 -3.31 -7.68 -1.87
C ALA A 68 -2.45 -8.95 -1.92
N TYR A 69 -2.00 -9.46 -0.77
CA TYR A 69 -1.21 -10.69 -0.70
C TYR A 69 -1.99 -11.97 -0.96
N TRP A 70 -3.32 -11.92 -0.95
CA TRP A 70 -4.14 -13.08 -1.29
C TRP A 70 -4.56 -13.10 -2.77
N VAL A 71 -4.90 -11.94 -3.35
CA VAL A 71 -5.47 -11.83 -4.70
C VAL A 71 -4.40 -11.63 -5.78
N ILE A 72 -3.32 -10.91 -5.48
CA ILE A 72 -2.28 -10.56 -6.46
C ILE A 72 -1.37 -11.74 -6.83
N PRO A 73 -0.98 -12.65 -5.91
CA PRO A 73 -0.10 -13.75 -6.29
C PRO A 73 -0.79 -14.67 -7.28
N ASN A 74 -0.02 -15.14 -8.28
CA ASN A 74 -0.48 -16.19 -9.20
C ASN A 74 -0.29 -17.60 -8.61
N ALA A 75 -0.35 -17.72 -7.28
CA ALA A 75 -0.12 -18.94 -6.52
C ALA A 75 -1.23 -19.11 -5.48
N LEU A 76 -1.57 -20.35 -5.15
CA LEU A 76 -2.60 -20.68 -4.15
C LEU A 76 -2.03 -20.38 -2.75
N VAL A 77 -2.31 -19.18 -2.24
CA VAL A 77 -1.89 -18.78 -0.89
C VAL A 77 -3.03 -19.05 0.11
N ASN A 78 -2.74 -19.81 1.15
CA ASN A 78 -3.67 -20.00 2.28
C ASN A 78 -3.97 -18.64 2.94
N TRP A 79 -5.27 -18.34 3.13
CA TRP A 79 -5.75 -17.06 3.71
C TRP A 79 -5.07 -16.71 5.04
N ARG A 80 -4.73 -17.70 5.86
CA ARG A 80 -4.05 -17.51 7.15
C ARG A 80 -2.66 -16.89 6.99
N HIS A 81 -1.92 -17.30 5.97
CA HIS A 81 -0.58 -16.80 5.67
C HIS A 81 -0.65 -15.36 5.14
N ALA A 82 -1.64 -15.08 4.27
CA ALA A 82 -1.92 -13.73 3.79
C ALA A 82 -2.31 -12.78 4.94
N LEU A 83 -3.08 -13.25 5.93
CA LEU A 83 -3.48 -12.44 7.08
C LEU A 83 -2.29 -12.12 8.00
N LEU A 84 -1.41 -13.09 8.27
CA LEU A 84 -0.20 -12.85 9.07
C LEU A 84 0.75 -11.86 8.38
N GLY A 85 0.98 -12.02 7.08
CA GLY A 85 1.77 -11.08 6.30
C GLY A 85 1.14 -9.70 6.21
N GLY A 86 -0.17 -9.63 5.96
CA GLY A 86 -0.91 -8.37 5.87
C GLY A 86 -0.95 -7.59 7.18
N LEU A 87 -1.15 -8.25 8.31
CA LEU A 87 -1.08 -7.62 9.64
C LEU A 87 0.33 -7.13 9.97
N GLY A 88 1.34 -7.97 9.75
CA GLY A 88 2.75 -7.59 10.00
C GLY A 88 3.15 -6.36 9.18
N VAL A 89 2.79 -6.35 7.90
CA VAL A 89 3.03 -5.23 6.99
C VAL A 89 2.27 -3.99 7.41
N ALA A 90 1.00 -4.10 7.82
CA ALA A 90 0.23 -2.95 8.29
C ALA A 90 0.88 -2.27 9.50
N VAL A 91 1.37 -3.04 10.47
CA VAL A 91 2.09 -2.49 11.63
C VAL A 91 3.36 -1.77 11.21
N ILE A 92 4.19 -2.42 10.38
CA ILE A 92 5.45 -1.82 9.89
C ILE A 92 5.16 -0.55 9.07
N PHE A 93 4.12 -0.57 8.26
CA PHE A 93 3.73 0.57 7.43
C PHE A 93 3.25 1.76 8.26
N GLU A 94 2.49 1.54 9.32
CA GLU A 94 2.06 2.61 10.22
C GLU A 94 3.25 3.23 10.97
N VAL A 95 4.20 2.40 11.43
CA VAL A 95 5.46 2.87 12.03
C VAL A 95 6.29 3.65 11.02
N ALA A 96 6.41 3.16 9.79
CA ALA A 96 7.14 3.85 8.73
C ALA A 96 6.49 5.18 8.37
N ARG A 97 5.16 5.27 8.35
CA ARG A 97 4.41 6.50 8.13
C ARG A 97 4.72 7.55 9.19
N PHE A 98 4.70 7.14 10.46
CA PHE A 98 5.04 8.03 11.56
C PHE A 98 6.52 8.46 11.50
N GLY A 99 7.44 7.51 11.27
CA GLY A 99 8.87 7.78 11.10
C GLY A 99 9.16 8.73 9.94
N PHE A 100 8.50 8.56 8.80
CA PHE A 100 8.64 9.44 7.65
C PHE A 100 8.15 10.86 7.95
N ALA A 101 7.03 11.00 8.66
CA ALA A 101 6.54 12.30 9.10
C ALA A 101 7.55 13.02 10.01
N LEU A 102 8.17 12.29 10.96
CA LEU A 102 9.25 12.84 11.78
C LEU A 102 10.46 13.27 10.95
N VAL A 103 10.93 12.41 10.03
CA VAL A 103 12.06 12.73 9.15
C VAL A 103 11.77 13.99 8.34
N MET A 104 10.57 14.13 7.77
CA MET A 104 10.19 15.34 7.03
C MET A 104 10.10 16.58 7.92
N THR A 105 9.72 16.43 9.18
CA THR A 105 9.60 17.55 10.14
C THR A 105 10.97 18.07 10.58
N TYR A 106 11.94 17.18 10.79
CA TYR A 106 13.28 17.55 11.28
C TYR A 106 14.32 17.77 10.18
N SER A 107 13.97 17.52 8.91
CA SER A 107 14.93 17.68 7.81
C SER A 107 14.92 19.09 7.23
N ASP A 108 16.11 19.66 7.02
CA ASP A 108 16.32 20.91 6.28
C ASP A 108 16.12 20.75 4.75
N MET A 109 15.33 19.75 4.31
CA MET A 109 15.13 19.45 2.88
C MET A 109 14.57 20.66 2.13
N ALA A 110 13.69 21.44 2.76
CA ALA A 110 13.14 22.67 2.18
C ALA A 110 14.18 23.79 2.06
N VAL A 111 15.17 23.84 2.96
CA VAL A 111 16.22 24.87 2.96
C VAL A 111 17.23 24.60 1.84
N VAL A 112 17.60 23.33 1.62
CA VAL A 112 18.59 22.95 0.60
C VAL A 112 17.96 22.88 -0.81
N TYR A 113 16.74 22.34 -0.92
CA TYR A 113 16.12 22.05 -2.22
C TYR A 113 14.94 22.97 -2.59
N GLY A 114 14.50 23.86 -1.67
CA GLY A 114 13.38 24.77 -1.93
C GLY A 114 12.11 24.03 -2.35
N ALA A 115 11.45 24.51 -3.41
CA ALA A 115 10.24 23.89 -3.97
C ALA A 115 10.45 22.45 -4.46
N PHE A 116 11.69 22.04 -4.76
CA PHE A 116 12.01 20.68 -5.20
C PHE A 116 12.06 19.68 -4.05
N ALA A 117 12.02 20.09 -2.78
CA ALA A 117 12.10 19.20 -1.60
C ALA A 117 11.01 18.12 -1.56
N VAL A 118 9.85 18.36 -2.19
CA VAL A 118 8.76 17.39 -2.31
C VAL A 118 9.20 16.15 -3.10
N LEU A 119 10.03 16.31 -4.12
CA LEU A 119 10.46 15.19 -4.98
C LEU A 119 11.34 14.17 -4.23
N PRO A 120 12.44 14.55 -3.55
CA PRO A 120 13.22 13.64 -2.72
C PRO A 120 12.40 13.01 -1.60
N GLY A 121 11.53 13.79 -0.94
CA GLY A 121 10.63 13.26 0.09
C GLY A 121 9.71 12.17 -0.46
N LEU A 122 9.06 12.45 -1.60
CA LEU A 122 8.20 11.49 -2.28
C LEU A 122 8.96 10.23 -2.72
N LEU A 123 10.14 10.39 -3.32
CA LEU A 123 10.98 9.26 -3.75
C LEU A 123 11.40 8.38 -2.58
N LEU A 124 11.80 8.98 -1.46
CA LEU A 124 12.13 8.26 -0.23
C LEU A 124 10.91 7.50 0.30
N TRP A 125 9.75 8.13 0.32
CA TRP A 125 8.51 7.49 0.77
C TRP A 125 8.13 6.30 -0.09
N ILE A 126 8.18 6.46 -1.41
CA ILE A 126 7.93 5.40 -2.37
C ILE A 126 8.92 4.25 -2.15
N TYR A 127 10.21 4.55 -2.02
CA TYR A 127 11.24 3.55 -1.78
C TYR A 127 10.97 2.71 -0.52
N ILE A 128 10.71 3.36 0.61
CA ILE A 128 10.40 2.69 1.89
C ILE A 128 9.12 1.86 1.76
N SER A 129 8.08 2.42 1.14
CA SER A 129 6.80 1.74 0.93
C SER A 129 6.96 0.45 0.15
N TRP A 130 7.71 0.49 -0.96
CA TRP A 130 7.99 -0.70 -1.77
C TRP A 130 8.81 -1.74 -1.03
N LEU A 131 9.81 -1.31 -0.26
CA LEU A 131 10.63 -2.21 0.55
C LEU A 131 9.76 -3.00 1.53
N ILE A 132 8.85 -2.32 2.23
CA ILE A 132 7.92 -2.94 3.18
C ILE A 132 6.97 -3.91 2.46
N ILE A 133 6.37 -3.48 1.34
CA ILE A 133 5.41 -4.30 0.58
C ILE A 133 6.09 -5.57 0.04
N LEU A 134 7.29 -5.45 -0.51
CA LEU A 134 8.06 -6.57 -1.07
C LEU A 134 8.53 -7.52 0.03
N ALA A 135 9.02 -7.01 1.15
CA ALA A 135 9.41 -7.83 2.30
C ALA A 135 8.22 -8.65 2.84
N GLY A 136 7.03 -8.03 2.91
CA GLY A 136 5.80 -8.73 3.27
C GLY A 136 5.41 -9.84 2.29
N ALA A 137 5.51 -9.56 0.98
CA ALA A 137 5.22 -10.55 -0.05
C ALA A 137 6.20 -11.74 0.00
N GLU A 138 7.48 -11.48 0.24
CA GLU A 138 8.52 -12.50 0.41
C GLU A 138 8.25 -13.36 1.65
N LEU A 139 7.87 -12.76 2.77
CA LEU A 139 7.51 -13.47 4.00
C LEU A 139 6.30 -14.39 3.78
N VAL A 140 5.25 -13.93 3.10
CA VAL A 140 4.08 -14.77 2.76
C VAL A 140 4.48 -15.92 1.83
N ALA A 141 5.35 -15.65 0.85
CA ALA A 141 5.81 -16.67 -0.09
C ALA A 141 6.66 -17.77 0.59
N GLU A 142 7.56 -17.38 1.50
CA GLU A 142 8.39 -18.33 2.28
C GLU A 142 7.55 -19.19 3.23
N ILE A 143 6.52 -18.61 3.85
CA ILE A 143 5.60 -19.36 4.70
C ILE A 143 4.76 -20.34 3.86
N GLY A 144 4.26 -19.90 2.69
CA GLY A 144 3.46 -20.74 1.80
C GLY A 144 4.26 -21.81 1.04
N GLY A 145 5.56 -21.60 0.81
CA GLY A 145 6.43 -22.58 0.13
C GLY A 145 6.99 -23.68 1.03
N ARG A 146 6.75 -23.60 2.34
CA ARG A 146 7.11 -24.64 3.33
C ARG A 146 6.04 -25.71 3.52
N GLU A 147 4.88 -25.56 2.85
CA GLU A 147 3.80 -26.57 2.73
C GLU A 147 3.90 -27.28 1.38
#